data_AF-A0A2M7VD82-F1
#
_entry.id   AF-A0A2M7VD82-F1
#
_cell.length_a   1.000
_cell.length_b   1.000
_cell.length_c   1.000
_cell.angle_alpha   90.00
_cell.angle_beta   90.00
_cell.angle_gamma   90.00
#
_symmetry.space_group_name_H-M   'P 1'
#
loop_
_entity.id
_entity.type
_entity.pdbx_description
1 polymer ?
#
loop_
_entity_poly.entity_id
_entity_poly.type
_entity_poly.pdbx_seq_one_letter_code
_entity_poly.pdbx_strand_id
1 'polypeptide(L)'
;MDDLALTDKVSNFIRKNLFVVILASLGMIFFAYGLIGLFGSASEGDDIAIESSGQEKPASLAGTSAETIIVDVEGAVVKPGVYSISPNARVKDALIAASG
;
A
#
# COMPACT_ATOMS: atom_id res chain seq x y z
N MET A 1 -9.79 -30.52 29.38
CA MET A 1 -10.76 -31.30 28.57
C MET A 1 -11.74 -30.38 27.82
N ASP A 2 -11.39 -29.12 27.57
CA ASP A 2 -12.40 -28.04 27.55
C ASP A 2 -12.79 -27.63 26.12
N ASP A 3 -11.88 -27.82 25.16
CA ASP A 3 -12.08 -27.54 23.73
C ASP A 3 -13.24 -28.35 23.12
N LEU A 4 -13.48 -29.56 23.63
CA LEU A 4 -14.61 -30.41 23.22
C LEU A 4 -15.95 -29.78 23.64
N ALA A 5 -16.06 -29.33 24.90
CA ALA A 5 -17.27 -28.70 25.42
C ALA A 5 -17.57 -27.34 24.74
N LEU A 6 -16.52 -26.60 24.36
CA LEU A 6 -16.66 -25.41 23.52
C LEU A 6 -17.16 -25.78 22.11
N THR A 7 -16.58 -26.79 21.48
CA THR A 7 -16.93 -27.22 20.12
C THR A 7 -18.38 -27.69 20.02
N ASP A 8 -18.87 -28.51 20.95
CA ASP A 8 -20.26 -28.97 20.97
C ASP A 8 -21.26 -27.80 21.16
N LYS A 9 -20.93 -26.85 22.04
CA LYS A 9 -21.79 -25.68 22.30
C LYS A 9 -21.85 -24.74 21.10
N VAL A 10 -20.72 -24.54 20.42
CA VAL A 10 -20.61 -23.76 19.18
C VAL A 10 -21.35 -24.45 18.03
N SER A 11 -21.16 -25.76 17.83
CA SER A 11 -21.84 -26.57 16.80
C SER A 11 -23.38 -26.47 16.90
N ASN A 12 -23.92 -26.59 18.12
CA ASN A 12 -25.36 -26.45 18.36
C ASN A 12 -25.88 -25.03 18.07
N PHE A 13 -25.10 -23.98 18.39
CA PHE A 13 -25.48 -22.60 18.07
C PHE A 13 -25.47 -22.33 16.56
N ILE A 14 -24.45 -22.81 15.85
CA ILE A 14 -24.31 -22.69 14.39
C ILE A 14 -25.49 -23.36 13.68
N ARG A 15 -25.84 -24.60 14.04
CA ARG A 15 -26.95 -25.32 13.40
C ARG A 15 -28.31 -24.66 13.67
N LYS A 16 -28.52 -24.12 14.88
CA LYS A 16 -29.79 -23.49 15.26
C LYS A 16 -30.03 -22.13 14.59
N ASN A 17 -28.97 -21.35 14.38
CA ASN A 17 -29.03 -19.98 13.85
C ASN A 17 -28.32 -19.83 12.49
N LEU A 18 -28.29 -20.90 11.67
CA LEU A 18 -27.43 -21.04 10.49
C LEU A 18 -27.52 -19.86 9.50
N PHE A 19 -28.72 -19.35 9.22
CA PHE A 19 -28.91 -18.16 8.37
C PHE A 19 -28.24 -16.91 8.94
N VAL A 20 -28.34 -16.69 10.25
CA VAL A 20 -27.72 -15.53 10.93
C VAL A 20 -26.19 -15.68 10.97
N VAL A 21 -25.69 -16.90 11.19
CA VAL A 21 -24.24 -17.17 11.21
C VAL A 21 -23.62 -17.00 9.82
N ILE A 22 -24.29 -17.44 8.74
CA ILE A 22 -23.84 -17.21 7.36
C ILE A 22 -23.87 -15.72 7.01
N LEU A 23 -24.93 -14.99 7.40
CA LEU A 23 -25.02 -13.56 7.14
C LEU A 23 -23.96 -12.76 7.92
N ALA A 24 -23.69 -13.15 9.17
CA ALA A 24 -22.66 -12.54 10.00
C ALA A 24 -21.24 -12.84 9.50
N SER A 25 -20.95 -14.07 9.06
CA SER A 25 -19.63 -14.41 8.51
C SER A 25 -19.39 -13.74 7.16
N LEU A 26 -20.39 -13.72 6.27
CA LEU A 26 -20.34 -12.99 5.00
C LEU A 26 -20.13 -11.49 5.22
N GLY A 27 -20.88 -10.90 6.16
CA GLY A 27 -20.70 -9.50 6.56
C GLY A 27 -19.31 -9.21 7.13
N MET A 28 -18.78 -10.11 7.98
CA MET A 28 -17.43 -9.95 8.55
C MET A 28 -16.33 -10.10 7.48
N ILE A 29 -16.51 -10.96 6.48
CA ILE A 29 -15.61 -11.08 5.33
C ILE A 29 -15.61 -9.79 4.50
N PHE A 30 -16.79 -9.26 4.14
CA PHE A 30 -16.89 -7.99 3.41
C PHE A 30 -16.34 -6.80 4.22
N PHE A 31 -16.59 -6.75 5.52
CA PHE A 31 -16.06 -5.71 6.40
C PHE A 31 -14.53 -5.81 6.55
N ALA A 32 -13.97 -7.02 6.64
CA ALA A 32 -12.53 -7.22 6.62
C ALA A 32 -11.92 -6.75 5.28
N TYR A 33 -12.46 -7.15 4.13
CA TYR A 33 -11.97 -6.65 2.84
C TYR A 33 -12.12 -5.13 2.70
N GLY A 34 -13.22 -4.54 3.21
CA GLY A 34 -13.40 -3.09 3.26
C GLY A 34 -12.37 -2.37 4.13
N LEU A 35 -12.01 -2.93 5.28
CA LEU A 35 -10.94 -2.40 6.14
C LEU A 35 -9.55 -2.59 5.51
N ILE A 36 -9.26 -3.75 4.89
CA ILE A 36 -7.99 -3.97 4.19
C ILE A 36 -7.87 -3.02 2.99
N GLY A 37 -8.96 -2.69 2.29
CA GLY A 37 -8.96 -1.63 1.28
C GLY A 37 -8.70 -0.25 1.90
N LEU A 38 -9.52 0.16 2.87
CA LEU A 38 -9.47 1.51 3.46
C LEU A 38 -8.14 1.83 4.17
N PHE A 39 -7.58 0.87 4.91
CA PHE A 39 -6.29 1.02 5.60
C PHE A 39 -5.10 0.59 4.74
N GLY A 40 -5.29 -0.25 3.72
CA GLY A 40 -4.27 -0.58 2.73
C GLY A 40 -3.96 0.59 1.79
N SER A 41 -4.99 1.33 1.37
CA SER A 41 -4.82 2.59 0.61
C SER A 41 -4.21 3.73 1.44
N ALA A 42 -4.12 3.60 2.77
CA ALA A 42 -3.35 4.52 3.62
C ALA A 42 -1.86 4.14 3.73
N SER A 43 -1.42 3.08 3.04
CA SER A 43 -0.02 2.71 2.85
C SER A 43 0.39 3.07 1.42
N GLU A 44 0.54 4.38 1.15
CA GLU A 44 0.99 4.92 -0.14
C GLU A 44 2.38 4.37 -0.52
N GLY A 45 2.39 3.32 -1.33
CA GLY A 45 3.48 3.00 -2.24
C GLY A 45 3.20 3.69 -3.57
N ASP A 46 4.12 4.53 -4.02
CA ASP A 46 4.01 5.31 -5.25
C ASP A 46 4.08 4.39 -6.49
N ASP A 47 2.93 4.16 -7.12
CA ASP A 47 2.77 3.37 -8.35
C ASP A 47 1.73 4.03 -9.26
N ILE A 48 2.12 5.10 -9.95
CA ILE A 48 1.34 5.68 -11.05
C ILE A 48 1.38 4.70 -12.23
N ALA A 49 0.35 3.86 -12.33
CA ALA A 49 0.21 2.84 -13.37
C ALA A 49 -0.02 3.43 -14.78
N ILE A 50 1.06 3.88 -15.42
CA ILE A 50 1.16 3.92 -16.87
C ILE A 50 1.35 2.47 -17.33
N GLU A 51 0.39 1.90 -18.07
CA GLU A 51 0.54 0.55 -18.61
C GLU A 51 1.66 0.50 -19.66
N SER A 52 2.82 0.01 -19.25
CA SER A 52 3.93 -0.38 -20.12
C SER A 52 4.58 -1.65 -19.57
N SER A 53 4.47 -2.74 -20.31
CA SER A 53 4.85 -4.09 -19.87
C SER A 53 6.38 -4.21 -19.62
N GLY A 54 6.83 -4.18 -18.36
CA GLY A 54 8.26 -4.18 -18.04
C GLY A 54 8.69 -4.57 -16.62
N GLN A 55 8.82 -5.88 -16.39
CA GLN A 55 9.78 -6.55 -15.48
C GLN A 55 9.90 -6.16 -13.97
N GLU A 56 9.55 -7.15 -13.13
CA GLU A 56 10.33 -7.67 -11.98
C GLU A 56 10.88 -6.71 -10.90
N LYS A 57 10.15 -6.71 -9.77
CA LYS A 57 10.50 -6.13 -8.46
C LYS A 57 11.71 -6.80 -7.78
N PRO A 58 12.83 -6.09 -7.52
CA PRO A 58 13.81 -6.49 -6.51
C PRO A 58 13.38 -6.03 -5.11
N ALA A 59 13.36 -6.93 -4.13
CA ALA A 59 13.10 -6.57 -2.74
C ALA A 59 14.41 -6.24 -2.00
N SER A 60 14.50 -5.06 -1.37
CA SER A 60 15.57 -4.77 -0.42
C SER A 60 15.21 -3.70 0.61
N LEU A 61 15.59 -3.95 1.87
CA LEU A 61 15.85 -2.97 2.93
C LEU A 61 14.69 -2.00 3.29
N ALA A 62 13.83 -2.44 4.21
CA ALA A 62 13.18 -1.49 5.12
C ALA A 62 14.23 -0.87 6.06
N GLY A 63 14.20 0.44 6.31
CA GLY A 63 15.14 1.06 7.25
C GLY A 63 15.34 2.58 7.20
N THR A 64 14.87 3.27 6.16
CA THR A 64 14.83 4.74 6.12
C THR A 64 13.58 5.17 5.37
N SER A 65 12.77 6.06 5.94
CA SER A 65 11.80 6.82 5.15
C SER A 65 12.60 7.80 4.30
N ALA A 66 12.67 7.56 3.00
CA ALA A 66 13.36 8.46 2.09
C ALA A 66 12.46 9.70 1.91
N GLU A 67 12.76 10.77 2.66
CA GLU A 67 12.10 12.08 2.53
C GLU A 67 12.48 12.76 1.20
N THR A 68 12.01 12.18 0.10
CA THR A 68 12.22 12.69 -1.25
C THR A 68 11.74 14.13 -1.35
N ILE A 69 12.65 15.03 -1.71
CA ILE A 69 12.32 16.42 -1.99
C ILE A 69 11.94 16.52 -3.47
N ILE A 70 10.80 17.13 -3.73
CA ILE A 70 10.32 17.43 -5.08
C ILE A 70 10.78 18.85 -5.43
N VAL A 71 11.53 18.99 -6.53
CA VAL A 71 12.07 20.27 -7.00
C VAL A 71 11.60 20.52 -8.43
N ASP A 72 10.95 21.66 -8.65
CA ASP A 72 10.62 22.16 -9.97
C ASP A 72 11.83 22.89 -10.58
N VAL A 73 12.22 22.54 -11.80
CA VAL A 73 13.43 23.07 -12.46
C VAL A 73 13.06 23.69 -13.81
N GLU A 74 13.19 25.00 -13.89
CA GLU A 74 12.72 25.79 -15.04
C GLU A 74 13.79 26.75 -15.58
N GLY A 75 13.62 27.18 -16.84
CA GLY A 75 14.48 28.17 -17.50
C GLY A 75 15.50 27.56 -18.47
N ALA A 76 16.79 27.90 -18.31
CA ALA A 76 17.85 27.61 -19.29
C ALA A 76 18.44 26.18 -19.22
N VAL A 77 17.57 25.18 -19.04
CA VAL A 77 17.89 23.76 -18.95
C VAL A 77 17.41 23.00 -20.18
N VAL A 78 18.04 21.87 -20.53
CA VAL A 78 17.64 21.07 -21.71
C VAL A 78 16.33 20.31 -21.48
N LYS A 79 16.01 20.00 -20.23
CA LYS A 79 14.74 19.37 -19.82
C LYS A 79 14.18 20.09 -18.58
N PRO A 80 13.29 21.09 -18.76
CA PRO A 80 12.56 21.66 -17.64
C PRO A 80 11.50 20.68 -17.11
N GLY A 81 11.10 20.88 -15.86
CA GLY A 81 10.04 20.14 -15.19
C GLY A 81 10.39 19.71 -13.77
N VAL A 82 9.55 18.84 -13.20
CA VAL A 82 9.60 18.44 -11.79
C VAL A 82 10.46 17.20 -11.59
N TYR A 83 11.44 17.29 -10.69
CA TYR A 83 12.40 16.25 -10.37
C TYR A 83 12.32 15.80 -8.90
N SER A 84 12.31 14.49 -8.71
CA SER A 84 12.45 13.79 -7.43
C SER A 84 13.93 13.68 -7.05
N ILE A 85 14.34 14.21 -5.90
CA ILE A 85 15.72 14.13 -5.39
C ILE A 85 15.79 13.68 -3.93
N SER A 86 16.92 13.08 -3.55
CA SER A 86 17.22 12.74 -2.15
C SER A 86 17.28 14.01 -1.28
N PRO A 87 16.84 13.98 0.01
CA PRO A 87 16.90 15.15 0.90
C PRO A 87 18.34 15.62 1.20
N ASN A 88 19.33 14.78 0.92
CA ASN A 88 20.76 15.12 1.05
C ASN A 88 21.42 15.47 -0.30
N ALA A 89 20.67 15.46 -1.40
CA ALA A 89 21.17 15.91 -2.70
C ALA A 89 21.32 17.44 -2.72
N ARG A 90 22.26 17.93 -3.53
CA ARG A 90 22.50 19.36 -3.72
C ARG A 90 21.66 19.87 -4.88
N VAL A 91 21.37 21.17 -4.90
CA VAL A 91 20.70 21.84 -6.03
C VAL A 91 21.43 21.59 -7.36
N LYS A 92 22.76 21.42 -7.33
CA LYS A 92 23.57 21.01 -8.50
C LYS A 92 23.12 19.66 -9.09
N ASP A 93 22.69 18.73 -8.26
CA ASP A 93 22.39 17.36 -8.67
C ASP A 93 21.01 17.31 -9.38
N ALA A 94 20.06 18.14 -8.93
CA ALA A 94 18.82 18.42 -9.67
C ALA A 94 19.08 19.12 -11.01
N LEU A 95 20.01 20.09 -11.04
CA LEU A 95 20.39 20.79 -12.28
C LEU A 95 21.04 19.85 -13.31
N ILE A 96 21.86 18.88 -12.84
CA ILE A 96 22.39 17.79 -13.69
C ILE A 96 21.26 16.91 -14.22
N ALA A 97 20.21 16.61 -13.44
CA ALA A 97 19.07 15.82 -13.90
C ALA A 97 18.26 16.54 -15.01
N ALA A 98 18.06 17.86 -14.87
CA ALA A 98 17.51 18.74 -15.90
C ALA A 98 18.45 18.98 -17.10
N SER A 99 19.69 18.51 -17.00
CA SER A 99 20.73 18.54 -18.04
C SER A 99 21.18 19.96 -18.44
N GLY A 100 21.67 20.73 -17.46
CA GLY A 100 22.57 21.89 -17.66
C GLY A 100 23.65 22.12 -16.50
#